data_AF-A0A5C9EVV7-F1
#
_entry.id   AF-A0A5C9EVV7-F1
#
_cell.length_a   1.000
_cell.length_b   1.000
_cell.length_c   1.000
_cell.angle_alpha   90.00
_cell.angle_beta   90.00
_cell.angle_gamma   90.00
#
_symmetry.space_group_name_H-M   'P 1'
#
loop_
_entity.id
_entity.type
_entity.pdbx_description
1 polymer ?
#
loop_
_entity_poly.entity_id
_entity_poly.type
_entity_poly.pdbx_seq_one_letter_code
_entity_poly.pdbx_strand_id
1 'polypeptide(L)'
;MDTNKPVQDDKDSTGQTNIGFLSEDYIKNIEESLLKYEKDTLGLSYIKFEAPECLMMKISELRNKTPEILAEYSLELHRYALYIQQTVNKNKSWERWAKSKLNEVAAYYLVEIDSHYGFNERELIAKNNNDHARKLNKFLRNIQMRIDRLYNLSNNISAIADSIKDLRFAATNREKYRS
;
A
#
# COMPACT_ATOMS: atom_id res chain seq x y z
N MET A 1 -7.46 -57.05 -10.90
CA MET A 1 -7.21 -57.23 -9.45
C MET A 1 -5.87 -56.57 -9.17
N ASP A 2 -5.93 -55.28 -8.86
CA ASP A 2 -4.78 -54.45 -8.56
C ASP A 2 -4.31 -54.67 -7.12
N THR A 3 -3.04 -55.02 -6.97
CA THR A 3 -2.37 -55.03 -5.67
C THR A 3 -1.63 -53.71 -5.46
N ASN A 4 -2.25 -52.83 -4.67
CA ASN A 4 -1.62 -51.67 -4.04
C ASN A 4 -0.34 -52.09 -3.31
N LYS A 5 0.81 -51.52 -3.71
CA LYS A 5 1.99 -51.43 -2.84
C LYS A 5 2.01 -50.04 -2.19
N PRO A 6 2.19 -49.93 -0.86
CA PRO A 6 2.34 -48.63 -0.21
C PRO A 6 3.72 -48.05 -0.53
N VAL A 7 3.74 -46.76 -0.84
CA VAL A 7 4.94 -45.94 -0.95
C VAL A 7 5.60 -45.89 0.43
N GLN A 8 6.86 -46.30 0.53
CA GLN A 8 7.63 -46.24 1.76
C GLN A 8 8.05 -44.80 2.03
N ASP A 9 7.65 -44.27 3.19
CA ASP A 9 8.20 -43.05 3.76
C ASP A 9 9.65 -43.32 4.19
N ASP A 10 10.61 -42.68 3.53
CA ASP A 10 12.01 -42.66 3.94
C ASP A 10 12.15 -41.93 5.28
N LYS A 11 12.35 -42.70 6.35
CA LYS A 11 12.66 -42.20 7.69
C LYS A 11 14.15 -42.26 7.93
N ASP A 12 14.81 -41.11 7.98
CA ASP A 12 16.18 -41.00 8.49
C ASP A 12 16.23 -41.36 9.99
N SER A 13 17.31 -42.04 10.39
CA SER A 13 17.51 -42.73 11.66
C SER A 13 17.72 -41.83 12.90
N THR A 14 17.26 -40.58 12.87
CA THR A 14 17.28 -39.66 14.02
C THR A 14 15.91 -39.15 14.44
N GLY A 15 14.82 -39.58 13.80
CA GLY A 15 13.46 -39.24 14.24
C GLY A 15 13.14 -37.74 14.23
N GLN A 16 14.01 -36.92 13.63
CA GLN A 16 13.73 -35.52 13.35
C GLN A 16 13.21 -35.44 11.92
N THR A 17 11.90 -35.22 11.79
CA THR A 17 11.33 -34.64 10.58
C THR A 17 12.21 -33.47 10.19
N ASN A 18 12.78 -33.48 8.98
CA ASN A 18 13.45 -32.31 8.41
C ASN A 18 12.40 -31.20 8.30
N ILE A 19 12.26 -30.38 9.35
CA ILE A 19 11.43 -29.19 9.36
C ILE A 19 12.18 -28.22 8.45
N GLY A 20 11.87 -28.25 7.16
CA GLY A 20 12.65 -27.54 6.13
C GLY A 20 12.74 -26.05 6.43
N PHE A 21 13.89 -25.59 6.93
CA PHE A 21 14.19 -24.18 7.15
C PHE A 21 13.77 -23.37 5.92
N LEU A 22 13.09 -22.24 6.14
CA LEU A 22 12.93 -21.24 5.08
C LEU A 22 14.32 -20.99 4.50
N SER A 23 14.47 -21.19 3.19
CA SER A 23 15.78 -21.08 2.58
C SER A 23 16.33 -19.67 2.82
N GLU A 24 17.64 -19.58 3.08
CA GLU A 24 18.30 -18.29 3.28
C GLU A 24 18.06 -17.36 2.07
N ASP A 25 18.01 -17.93 0.87
CA ASP A 25 17.65 -17.23 -0.36
C ASP A 25 16.25 -16.61 -0.32
N TYR A 26 15.26 -17.31 0.23
CA TYR A 26 13.89 -16.81 0.35
C TYR A 26 13.82 -15.60 1.30
N ILE A 27 14.49 -15.71 2.44
CA ILE A 27 14.56 -14.61 3.43
C ILE A 27 15.29 -13.41 2.83
N LYS A 28 16.41 -13.64 2.16
CA LYS A 28 17.17 -12.61 1.46
C LYS A 28 16.33 -11.89 0.40
N ASN A 29 15.55 -12.62 -0.39
CA ASN A 29 14.63 -12.05 -1.38
C ASN A 29 13.57 -11.13 -0.75
N ILE A 30 13.05 -11.48 0.44
CA ILE A 30 12.13 -10.60 1.18
C ILE A 30 12.86 -9.32 1.60
N GLU A 31 14.04 -9.42 2.17
CA GLU A 31 14.80 -8.25 2.65
C GLU A 31 15.21 -7.33 1.49
N GLU A 32 15.65 -7.89 0.36
CA GLU A 32 15.92 -7.13 -0.86
C GLU A 32 14.67 -6.42 -1.38
N SER A 33 13.51 -7.07 -1.32
CA SER A 33 12.23 -6.47 -1.73
C SER A 33 11.81 -5.31 -0.81
N LEU A 34 12.04 -5.45 0.50
CA LEU A 34 11.80 -4.39 1.48
C LEU A 34 12.72 -3.19 1.23
N LEU A 35 14.02 -3.44 1.03
CA LEU A 35 15.01 -2.40 0.71
C LEU A 35 14.69 -1.70 -0.61
N LYS A 36 14.27 -2.46 -1.62
CA LYS A 36 13.81 -1.91 -2.91
C LYS A 36 12.62 -0.99 -2.71
N TYR A 37 11.61 -1.42 -1.95
CA TYR A 37 10.47 -0.54 -1.65
C TYR A 37 10.92 0.72 -0.90
N GLU A 38 11.79 0.61 0.10
CA GLU A 38 12.28 1.77 0.85
C GLU A 38 13.02 2.75 -0.06
N LYS A 39 13.87 2.27 -0.97
CA LYS A 39 14.53 3.11 -1.99
C LYS A 39 13.52 3.76 -2.92
N ASP A 40 12.59 2.97 -3.45
CA ASP A 40 11.56 3.44 -4.39
C ASP A 40 10.55 4.41 -3.74
N THR A 41 10.36 4.37 -2.43
CA THR A 41 9.35 5.17 -1.72
C THR A 41 9.88 6.28 -0.82
N LEU A 42 11.12 6.19 -0.31
CA LEU A 42 11.91 7.39 0.03
C LEU A 42 12.08 8.26 -1.22
N GLY A 43 12.01 7.62 -2.39
CA GLY A 43 11.70 8.20 -3.70
C GLY A 43 10.29 8.78 -3.86
N LEU A 44 9.72 9.44 -2.84
CA LEU A 44 8.92 10.65 -3.11
C LEU A 44 9.79 11.76 -3.74
N SER A 45 11.08 11.50 -3.97
CA SER A 45 11.88 12.23 -4.95
C SER A 45 11.16 12.24 -6.30
N TYR A 46 10.58 13.41 -6.61
CA TYR A 46 9.84 13.72 -7.80
C TYR A 46 8.42 13.14 -7.91
N ILE A 47 7.54 13.53 -6.98
CA ILE A 47 6.27 14.10 -7.48
C ILE A 47 6.67 15.38 -8.25
N LYS A 48 7.05 15.22 -9.51
CA LYS A 48 7.31 16.32 -10.47
C LYS A 48 5.98 16.87 -11.01
N PHE A 49 4.91 16.69 -10.23
CA PHE A 49 3.68 17.43 -10.37
C PHE A 49 3.75 18.48 -9.29
N GLU A 50 4.18 19.67 -9.66
CA GLU A 50 4.00 20.83 -8.80
C GLU A 50 2.53 20.87 -8.39
N ALA A 51 2.28 21.12 -7.11
CA ALA A 51 0.91 21.25 -6.62
C ALA A 51 0.23 22.31 -7.50
N PRO A 52 -0.94 22.01 -8.11
CA PRO A 52 -1.59 22.96 -9.01
C PRO A 52 -1.72 24.32 -8.32
N GLU A 53 -1.37 25.39 -9.02
CA GLU A 53 -1.30 26.76 -8.48
C GLU A 53 -2.59 27.14 -7.73
N CYS A 54 -3.73 26.66 -8.25
CA CYS A 54 -5.05 26.87 -7.67
C CYS A 54 -5.23 26.37 -6.23
N LEU A 55 -4.42 25.42 -5.75
CA LEU A 55 -4.45 24.98 -4.34
C LEU A 55 -3.94 26.05 -3.37
N MET A 56 -3.11 26.97 -3.85
CA MET A 56 -2.53 28.06 -3.05
C MET A 56 -3.34 29.36 -3.16
N MET A 57 -4.29 29.42 -4.09
CA MET A 57 -5.11 30.61 -4.33
C MET A 57 -6.23 30.76 -3.30
N LYS A 58 -6.60 32.00 -3.03
CA LYS A 58 -7.82 32.28 -2.27
C LYS A 58 -9.05 32.07 -3.14
N ILE A 59 -10.16 31.69 -2.54
CA ILE A 59 -11.42 31.50 -3.28
C ILE A 59 -11.90 32.75 -4.02
N SER A 60 -11.60 33.95 -3.49
CA SER A 60 -11.89 35.23 -4.15
C SER A 60 -11.14 35.39 -5.47
N GLU A 61 -9.90 34.90 -5.55
CA GLU A 61 -9.06 34.95 -6.74
C GLU A 61 -9.58 33.97 -7.79
N LEU A 62 -9.95 32.76 -7.38
CA LEU A 62 -10.57 31.76 -8.25
C LEU A 62 -11.87 32.27 -8.89
N ARG A 63 -12.72 32.98 -8.14
CA ARG A 63 -13.99 33.52 -8.65
C ARG A 63 -13.83 34.57 -9.76
N ASN A 64 -12.65 35.19 -9.86
CA ASN A 64 -12.33 36.21 -10.85
C ASN A 64 -11.64 35.63 -12.09
N LYS A 65 -11.32 34.34 -12.11
CA LYS A 65 -10.75 33.66 -13.27
C LYS A 65 -11.82 33.41 -14.34
N THR A 66 -11.38 33.29 -15.59
CA THR A 66 -12.28 32.93 -16.70
C THR A 66 -12.72 31.48 -16.59
N PRO A 67 -13.87 31.10 -17.19
CA PRO A 67 -14.35 29.71 -17.18
C PRO A 67 -13.32 28.72 -17.75
N GLU A 68 -12.53 29.11 -18.74
CA GLU A 68 -11.50 28.27 -19.37
C GLU A 68 -10.41 27.91 -18.36
N ILE A 69 -9.88 28.91 -17.65
CA ILE A 69 -8.86 28.70 -16.61
C ILE A 69 -9.39 27.82 -15.48
N LEU A 70 -10.64 28.01 -15.08
CA LEU A 70 -11.28 27.16 -14.06
C LEU A 70 -11.42 25.70 -14.55
N ALA A 71 -11.67 25.49 -15.84
CA ALA A 71 -11.71 24.14 -16.43
C ALA A 71 -10.32 23.48 -16.40
N GLU A 72 -9.27 24.22 -16.75
CA GLU A 72 -7.88 23.75 -16.70
C GLU A 72 -7.48 23.37 -15.27
N TYR A 73 -7.72 24.23 -14.29
CA TYR A 73 -7.43 23.94 -12.88
C TYR A 73 -8.19 22.71 -12.36
N SER A 74 -9.47 22.58 -12.70
CA SER A 74 -10.25 21.39 -12.33
C SER A 74 -9.63 20.11 -12.91
N LEU A 75 -9.22 20.14 -14.19
CA LEU A 75 -8.57 19.00 -14.84
C LEU A 75 -7.21 18.66 -14.21
N GLU A 76 -6.38 19.66 -13.93
CA GLU A 76 -5.08 19.46 -13.29
C GLU A 76 -5.21 18.85 -11.90
N LEU A 77 -6.18 19.33 -11.10
CA LEU A 77 -6.46 18.77 -9.78
C LEU A 77 -6.94 17.32 -9.86
N HIS A 78 -7.82 16.98 -10.80
CA HIS A 78 -8.23 15.58 -10.99
C HIS A 78 -7.06 14.69 -11.41
N ARG A 79 -6.18 15.16 -12.31
CA ARG A 79 -4.96 14.41 -12.69
C ARG A 79 -4.05 14.20 -11.49
N TYR A 80 -3.89 15.23 -10.66
CA TYR A 80 -3.10 15.15 -9.44
C TYR A 80 -3.71 14.18 -8.42
N ALA A 81 -5.03 14.23 -8.20
CA ALA A 81 -5.74 13.29 -7.34
C ALA A 81 -5.61 11.84 -7.82
N LEU A 82 -5.72 11.61 -9.13
CA LEU A 82 -5.54 10.30 -9.75
C LEU A 82 -4.12 9.75 -9.51
N TYR A 83 -3.10 10.59 -9.67
CA TYR A 83 -1.72 10.19 -9.40
C TYR A 83 -1.52 9.78 -7.92
N ILE A 84 -2.09 10.53 -6.98
CA ILE A 84 -2.08 10.15 -5.56
C ILE A 84 -2.80 8.82 -5.36
N GLN A 85 -3.95 8.60 -6.00
CA GLN A 85 -4.70 7.35 -5.90
C GLN A 85 -3.92 6.15 -6.47
N GLN A 86 -3.19 6.33 -7.58
CA GLN A 86 -2.29 5.30 -8.11
C GLN A 86 -1.19 4.94 -7.10
N THR A 87 -0.63 5.95 -6.43
CA THR A 87 0.35 5.75 -5.36
C THR A 87 -0.25 4.98 -4.18
N VAL A 88 -1.47 5.33 -3.76
CA VAL A 88 -2.23 4.57 -2.74
C VAL A 88 -2.40 3.12 -3.16
N ASN A 89 -2.80 2.87 -4.42
CA ASN A 89 -3.01 1.52 -4.93
C ASN A 89 -1.71 0.70 -4.96
N LYS A 90 -0.58 1.32 -5.32
CA LYS A 90 0.74 0.70 -5.24
C LYS A 90 1.07 0.29 -3.79
N ASN A 91 0.86 1.19 -2.83
CA ASN A 91 1.11 0.91 -1.42
C ASN A 91 0.19 -0.19 -0.87
N LYS A 92 -1.10 -0.24 -1.27
CA LYS A 92 -2.02 -1.34 -0.93
C LYS A 92 -1.55 -2.69 -1.48
N SER A 93 -0.97 -2.72 -2.68
CA SER A 93 -0.39 -3.94 -3.24
C SER A 93 0.77 -4.45 -2.37
N TRP A 94 1.66 -3.55 -1.96
CA TRP A 94 2.77 -3.87 -1.06
C TRP A 94 2.31 -4.30 0.33
N GLU A 95 1.26 -3.68 0.87
CA GLU A 95 0.64 -4.08 2.12
C GLU A 95 0.14 -5.53 2.05
N ARG A 96 -0.57 -5.89 0.98
CA ARG A 96 -1.07 -7.27 0.76
C ARG A 96 0.07 -8.27 0.61
N TRP A 97 1.09 -7.91 -0.17
CA TRP A 97 2.29 -8.74 -0.32
C TRP A 97 2.97 -8.98 1.03
N ALA A 98 3.20 -7.94 1.83
CA ALA A 98 3.85 -8.05 3.13
C ALA A 98 3.01 -8.84 4.14
N LYS A 99 1.67 -8.71 4.11
CA LYS A 99 0.76 -9.56 4.90
C LYS A 99 0.89 -11.04 4.54
N SER A 100 0.94 -11.36 3.24
CA SER A 100 1.16 -12.74 2.77
C SER A 100 2.50 -13.28 3.29
N LYS A 101 3.59 -12.52 3.10
CA LYS A 101 4.93 -12.93 3.54
C LYS A 101 5.05 -13.06 5.05
N LEU A 102 4.40 -12.18 5.81
CA LEU A 102 4.35 -12.30 7.26
C LEU A 102 3.66 -13.59 7.70
N ASN A 103 2.56 -13.97 7.04
CA ASN A 103 1.85 -15.20 7.36
C ASN A 103 2.65 -16.44 6.95
N GLU A 104 3.33 -16.43 5.79
CA GLU A 104 4.24 -17.49 5.36
C GLU A 104 5.38 -17.70 6.37
N VAL A 105 6.03 -16.61 6.79
CA VAL A 105 7.08 -16.63 7.81
C VAL A 105 6.52 -17.12 9.14
N ALA A 106 5.42 -16.54 9.63
CA ALA A 106 4.84 -16.90 10.92
C ALA A 106 4.35 -18.36 10.97
N ALA A 107 3.75 -18.87 9.90
CA ALA A 107 3.26 -20.25 9.82
C ALA A 107 4.41 -21.25 9.99
N TYR A 108 5.59 -20.93 9.44
CA TYR A 108 6.77 -21.76 9.61
C TYR A 108 7.19 -21.86 11.09
N TYR A 109 7.33 -20.73 11.75
CA TYR A 109 7.71 -20.69 13.17
C TYR A 109 6.60 -21.15 14.13
N LEU A 110 5.33 -21.18 13.68
CA LEU A 110 4.21 -21.62 14.51
C LEU A 110 4.34 -23.11 14.88
N VAL A 111 4.93 -23.92 14.00
CA VAL A 111 5.17 -25.35 14.22
C VAL A 111 6.21 -25.59 15.32
N GLU A 112 7.15 -24.65 15.49
CA GLU A 112 8.23 -24.74 16.48
C GLU A 112 7.80 -24.29 17.89
N ILE A 113 6.65 -23.63 18.00
CA ILE A 113 6.16 -23.08 19.28
C ILE A 113 5.37 -24.15 20.03
N ASP A 114 5.65 -24.22 21.33
CA ASP A 114 5.04 -25.17 22.24
C ASP A 114 3.51 -25.24 22.13
N SER A 115 3.00 -26.47 22.02
CA SER A 115 1.58 -26.81 21.89
C SER A 115 0.72 -26.43 23.10
N HIS A 116 1.33 -26.09 24.25
CA HIS A 116 0.61 -25.64 25.45
C HIS A 116 -0.10 -24.29 25.28
N TYR A 117 0.31 -23.48 24.30
CA TYR A 117 -0.32 -22.20 23.99
C TYR A 117 -1.50 -22.33 23.02
N GLY A 118 -2.51 -21.47 23.17
CA GLY A 118 -3.61 -21.38 22.22
C GLY A 118 -3.11 -20.96 20.82
N PHE A 119 -3.85 -21.31 19.75
CA PHE A 119 -3.44 -20.97 18.37
C PHE A 119 -3.13 -19.48 18.19
N ASN A 120 -3.99 -18.60 18.70
CA ASN A 120 -3.80 -17.14 18.61
C ASN A 120 -2.54 -16.66 19.34
N GLU A 121 -2.22 -17.27 20.49
CA GLU A 121 -1.02 -16.92 21.27
C GLU A 121 0.23 -17.39 20.54
N ARG A 122 0.22 -18.59 19.98
CA ARG A 122 1.32 -19.11 19.16
C ARG A 122 1.56 -18.25 17.91
N GLU A 123 0.49 -17.83 17.24
CA GLU A 123 0.60 -16.93 16.10
C GLU A 123 1.22 -15.58 16.50
N LEU A 124 0.81 -15.02 17.63
CA LEU A 124 1.37 -13.78 18.15
C LEU A 124 2.86 -13.93 18.51
N ILE A 125 3.24 -15.03 19.16
CA ILE A 125 4.62 -15.36 19.50
C ILE A 125 5.47 -15.51 18.23
N ALA A 126 4.98 -16.23 17.21
CA ALA A 126 5.67 -16.40 15.93
C ALA A 126 5.93 -15.07 15.23
N LYS A 127 4.94 -14.17 15.25
CA LYS A 127 5.03 -12.83 14.63
C LYS A 127 5.94 -11.86 15.39
N ASN A 128 6.12 -12.04 16.69
CA ASN A 128 6.86 -11.12 17.55
C ASN A 128 8.29 -11.57 17.88
N ASN A 129 8.56 -12.87 18.01
CA ASN A 129 9.88 -13.34 18.39
C ASN A 129 10.83 -13.47 17.19
N ASN A 130 10.32 -13.64 15.97
CA ASN A 130 11.14 -13.71 14.77
C ASN A 130 11.57 -12.32 14.25
N ASP A 131 12.86 -12.13 13.97
CA ASP A 131 13.41 -10.86 13.48
C ASP A 131 12.84 -10.45 12.11
N HIS A 132 12.65 -11.39 11.19
CA HIS A 132 12.10 -11.11 9.86
C HIS A 132 10.61 -10.78 9.92
N ALA A 133 9.85 -11.50 10.76
CA ALA A 133 8.44 -11.18 11.03
C ALA A 133 8.30 -9.79 11.67
N ARG A 134 9.20 -9.41 12.59
CA ARG A 134 9.27 -8.06 13.16
C ARG A 134 9.55 -7.00 12.09
N LYS A 135 10.49 -7.25 11.17
CA LYS A 135 10.77 -6.35 10.03
C LYS A 135 9.53 -6.16 9.15
N LEU A 136 8.83 -7.24 8.79
CA LEU A 136 7.58 -7.19 8.01
C LEU A 136 6.45 -6.45 8.75
N ASN A 137 6.30 -6.68 10.06
CA ASN A 137 5.32 -5.96 10.89
C ASN A 137 5.63 -4.45 11.00
N LYS A 138 6.91 -4.08 11.10
CA LYS A 138 7.33 -2.67 11.06
C LYS A 138 7.01 -2.05 9.69
N PHE A 139 7.32 -2.76 8.61
CA PHE A 139 7.02 -2.34 7.25
C PHE A 139 5.51 -2.14 7.03
N LEU A 140 4.67 -3.08 7.46
CA LEU A 140 3.22 -3.00 7.36
C LEU A 140 2.66 -1.75 8.06
N ARG A 141 3.12 -1.48 9.29
CA ARG A 141 2.72 -0.26 10.02
C ARG A 141 3.11 1.00 9.25
N ASN A 142 4.33 1.05 8.71
CA ASN A 142 4.80 2.18 7.93
C ASN A 142 3.99 2.39 6.63
N ILE A 143 3.66 1.31 5.92
CA ILE A 143 2.83 1.36 4.72
C ILE A 143 1.42 1.83 5.04
N GLN A 144 0.81 1.28 6.11
CA GLN A 144 -0.54 1.66 6.50
C GLN A 144 -0.65 3.17 6.79
N MET A 145 0.27 3.72 7.58
CA MET A 145 0.32 5.16 7.86
C MET A 145 0.42 6.00 6.57
N ARG A 146 1.18 5.52 5.57
CA ARG A 146 1.30 6.20 4.27
C ARG A 146 0.01 6.11 3.45
N ILE A 147 -0.63 4.94 3.41
CA ILE A 147 -1.92 4.75 2.74
C ILE A 147 -2.95 5.70 3.34
N ASP A 148 -3.08 5.74 4.67
CA ASP A 148 -4.09 6.55 5.35
C ASP A 148 -3.89 8.05 5.08
N ARG A 149 -2.63 8.51 5.10
CA ARG A 149 -2.28 9.91 4.77
C ARG A 149 -2.64 10.27 3.32
N LEU A 150 -2.31 9.40 2.36
CA LEU A 150 -2.49 9.70 0.94
C LEU A 150 -3.94 9.52 0.48
N TYR A 151 -4.67 8.56 1.06
CA TYR A 151 -6.06 8.28 0.70
C TYR A 151 -6.96 9.48 0.97
N ASN A 152 -6.85 10.06 2.17
CA ASN A 152 -7.61 11.26 2.53
C ASN A 152 -7.26 12.44 1.63
N LEU A 153 -5.97 12.59 1.29
CA LEU A 153 -5.51 13.67 0.44
C LEU A 153 -6.10 13.59 -0.99
N SER A 154 -6.11 12.41 -1.60
CA SER A 154 -6.68 12.22 -2.96
C SER A 154 -8.17 12.57 -3.01
N ASN A 155 -8.94 12.12 -2.02
CA ASN A 155 -10.38 12.41 -1.93
C ASN A 155 -10.65 13.91 -1.76
N ASN A 156 -9.88 14.57 -0.88
CA ASN A 156 -10.02 16.01 -0.66
C ASN A 156 -9.69 16.83 -1.91
N ILE A 157 -8.64 16.46 -2.65
CA ILE A 157 -8.27 17.16 -3.89
C ILE A 157 -9.35 16.96 -4.96
N SER A 158 -9.92 15.75 -5.08
CA SER A 158 -11.01 15.48 -6.01
C SER A 158 -12.25 16.34 -5.69
N ALA A 159 -12.60 16.47 -4.41
CA ALA A 159 -13.72 17.31 -3.98
C ALA A 159 -13.49 18.81 -4.29
N ILE A 160 -12.24 19.29 -4.17
CA ILE A 160 -11.87 20.66 -4.56
C ILE A 160 -11.98 20.82 -6.09
N ALA A 161 -11.54 19.83 -6.87
CA ALA A 161 -11.63 19.85 -8.32
C ALA A 161 -13.08 19.93 -8.81
N ASP A 162 -13.99 19.19 -8.17
CA ASP A 162 -15.42 19.24 -8.44
C ASP A 162 -16.01 20.61 -8.06
N SER A 163 -15.60 21.18 -6.92
CA SER A 163 -16.03 22.52 -6.50
C SER A 163 -15.60 23.61 -7.51
N ILE A 164 -14.40 23.50 -8.09
CA ILE A 164 -13.92 24.43 -9.12
C ILE A 164 -14.69 24.24 -10.44
N LYS A 165 -15.04 23.01 -10.79
CA LYS A 165 -15.90 22.71 -11.94
C LYS A 165 -17.28 23.34 -11.78
N ASP A 166 -17.84 23.36 -10.58
CA ASP A 166 -19.10 24.04 -10.28
C ASP A 166 -18.97 25.57 -10.38
N LEU A 167 -17.86 26.14 -9.90
CA LEU A 167 -17.56 27.56 -10.07
C LEU A 167 -17.48 27.96 -11.55
N ARG A 168 -16.90 27.09 -12.40
CA ARG A 168 -16.89 27.29 -13.86
C ARG A 168 -18.30 27.40 -14.41
N PHE A 169 -19.19 26.46 -14.09
CA PHE A 169 -20.58 26.50 -14.58
C PHE A 169 -21.30 27.78 -14.14
N ALA A 170 -21.08 28.22 -12.90
CA ALA A 170 -21.61 29.48 -12.40
C ALA A 170 -21.02 30.70 -13.14
N ALA A 171 -19.74 30.68 -13.52
CA ALA A 171 -19.11 31.74 -14.31
C ALA A 171 -19.68 31.81 -15.73
N THR A 172 -19.78 30.68 -16.43
CA THR A 172 -20.37 30.61 -17.78
C THR A 172 -21.82 31.10 -17.81
N ASN A 173 -22.62 30.75 -16.80
CA ASN A 173 -23.99 31.25 -16.72
C ASN A 173 -24.02 32.77 -16.53
N ARG A 174 -23.14 33.34 -15.69
CA ARG A 174 -23.04 34.81 -15.52
C ARG A 174 -22.70 35.53 -16.81
N GLU A 175 -21.85 34.96 -17.67
CA GLU A 175 -21.52 35.55 -18.98
C GLU A 175 -22.70 35.50 -19.94
N LYS A 176 -23.42 34.37 -20.01
CA LYS A 176 -24.60 34.22 -20.85
C LYS A 176 -25.72 35.22 -20.54
N TYR A 177 -25.93 35.57 -19.27
CA TYR A 177 -26.97 36.52 -18.86
C TYR A 177 -26.49 37.98 -18.80
N ARG A 178 -25.21 38.25 -19.07
CA ARG A 178 -24.65 39.61 -19.23
C ARG A 178 -24.59 40.05 -20.69
N SER A 179 -24.71 39.10 -21.62
CA SER A 179 -24.75 39.29 -23.08
C SER A 179 -26.17 39.61 -23.53
#